data_AF-A0AA51RBM8-F1
#
_entry.id   AF-A0AA51RBM8-F1
#
_cell.length_a   1.000
_cell.length_b   1.000
_cell.length_c   1.000
_cell.angle_alpha   90.00
_cell.angle_beta   90.00
_cell.angle_gamma   90.00
#
_symmetry.space_group_name_H-M   'P 1'
#
loop_
_entity.id
_entity.type
_entity.pdbx_description
1 polymer ?
#
loop_
_entity_poly.entity_id
_entity_poly.type
_entity_poly.pdbx_seq_one_letter_code
_entity_poly.pdbx_strand_id
1 'polypeptide(L)'
;MKIVRLALIIAISYSFVFSSEAQFRRRSENKTVTYEEMYNDPYDINKLFIGITPAYGDIHVTNITTGFGVDATYYLNDFMHFKAHARTPYFIGSDFARNSADKNGADSQSRFRTFFFAEASASYHIWDKEQESQSKIPLYSKNYEGAEWAAKVPQRADIPNKRREILFARLGGVYYQTTSELSRAIAAQDVTVNPVGATEETANSLSGESEEAVFGNVLGAGVSVGGGFTWIKNFAAKPDKTYEELVDDHVFSTFMDLFIFPMVIAQNFYHKPAGATDFIHYNASTINTFKFGGRIGIDGHFNRTLGWGYGAEIGLRPGLAKRGFYGMLKITFPMYGTKLDYSVEAFGR
;
A
#
# COMPACT_ATOMS: atom_id res chain seq x y z
N MET A 1 32.81 -4.42 -28.48
CA MET A 1 31.54 -4.89 -27.86
C MET A 1 30.53 -3.80 -27.50
N LYS A 2 30.92 -2.59 -27.05
CA LYS A 2 29.95 -1.53 -26.67
C LYS A 2 29.15 -0.93 -27.84
N ILE A 3 29.77 -0.80 -29.02
CA ILE A 3 29.14 -0.17 -30.21
C ILE A 3 28.04 -1.07 -30.81
N VAL A 4 28.23 -2.39 -30.80
CA VAL A 4 27.26 -3.35 -31.34
C VAL A 4 25.98 -3.40 -30.49
N ARG A 5 26.09 -3.27 -29.16
CA ARG A 5 24.91 -3.19 -28.27
C ARG A 5 24.11 -1.91 -28.48
N LEU A 6 24.77 -0.78 -28.73
CA LEU A 6 24.08 0.50 -28.97
C LEU A 6 23.33 0.49 -30.31
N ALA A 7 23.92 -0.07 -31.36
CA ALA A 7 23.27 -0.21 -32.66
C ALA A 7 22.04 -1.14 -32.60
N LEU A 8 22.11 -2.22 -31.81
CA LEU A 8 20.99 -3.14 -31.64
C LEU A 8 19.82 -2.49 -30.89
N ILE A 9 20.11 -1.68 -29.86
CA ILE A 9 19.07 -0.94 -29.13
C ILE A 9 18.40 0.08 -30.05
N ILE A 10 19.15 0.85 -30.82
CA ILE A 10 18.58 1.83 -31.76
C ILE A 10 17.73 1.16 -32.84
N ALA A 11 18.17 0.03 -33.38
CA ALA A 11 17.42 -0.73 -34.40
C ALA A 11 16.11 -1.32 -33.84
N ILE A 12 16.12 -1.85 -32.61
CA ILE A 12 14.91 -2.35 -31.95
C ILE A 12 13.94 -1.19 -31.65
N SER A 13 14.44 -0.05 -31.18
CA SER A 13 13.64 1.15 -30.95
C SER A 13 12.99 1.68 -32.22
N TYR A 14 13.73 1.71 -33.34
CA TYR A 14 13.21 2.16 -34.64
C TYR A 14 12.18 1.19 -35.22
N SER A 15 12.35 -0.12 -35.01
CA SER A 15 11.41 -1.15 -35.48
C SER A 15 10.04 -1.02 -34.80
N PHE A 16 10.01 -0.66 -33.51
CA PHE A 16 8.77 -0.41 -32.77
C PHE A 16 8.00 0.82 -33.27
N VAL A 17 8.72 1.87 -33.71
CA VAL A 17 8.11 3.12 -34.22
C VAL A 17 7.51 2.93 -35.62
N PHE A 18 8.11 2.11 -36.49
CA PHE A 18 7.57 1.87 -37.83
C PHE A 18 6.40 0.86 -37.84
N SER A 19 6.37 -0.09 -36.91
CA SER A 19 5.23 -1.01 -36.78
C SER A 19 3.97 -0.34 -36.20
N SER A 20 4.12 0.75 -35.44
CA SER A 20 2.97 1.52 -34.96
C SER A 20 2.32 2.31 -36.11
N GLU A 21 3.09 2.95 -36.99
CA GLU A 21 2.54 3.76 -38.09
C GLU A 21 1.82 2.95 -39.19
N ALA A 22 2.27 1.72 -39.48
CA ALA A 22 1.71 0.90 -40.57
C ALA A 22 0.30 0.34 -40.28
N GLN A 23 -0.15 0.33 -39.02
CA GLN A 23 -1.51 -0.11 -38.65
C GLN A 23 -2.58 1.01 -38.74
N PHE A 24 -2.20 2.27 -39.00
CA PHE A 24 -3.13 3.43 -38.92
C PHE A 24 -3.77 3.88 -40.25
N ARG A 25 -3.52 3.23 -41.39
CA ARG A 25 -4.21 3.56 -42.66
C ARG A 25 -5.33 2.58 -43.00
N ARG A 26 -6.48 2.69 -42.33
CA ARG A 26 -7.77 2.17 -42.84
C ARG A 26 -8.80 3.31 -42.87
N ARG A 27 -9.46 3.47 -44.02
CA ARG A 27 -10.47 4.50 -44.32
C ARG A 27 -11.55 4.57 -43.24
N SER A 28 -11.90 5.79 -42.84
CA SER A 28 -13.01 6.12 -41.95
C SER A 28 -14.34 6.08 -42.70
N GLU A 29 -15.21 5.15 -42.36
CA GLU A 29 -16.66 5.32 -42.54
C GLU A 29 -17.21 5.89 -41.23
N ASN A 30 -18.05 6.94 -41.34
CA ASN A 30 -18.76 7.53 -40.21
C ASN A 30 -19.65 6.47 -39.55
N LYS A 31 -19.20 5.91 -38.42
CA LYS A 31 -19.99 5.02 -37.57
C LYS A 31 -20.29 5.72 -36.24
N THR A 32 -21.56 5.63 -35.85
CA THR A 32 -22.12 6.12 -34.60
C THR A 32 -21.35 5.53 -33.41
N VAL A 33 -21.10 6.35 -32.38
CA VAL A 33 -20.49 5.89 -31.11
C VAL A 33 -21.34 4.75 -30.56
N THR A 34 -20.79 3.55 -30.58
CA THR A 34 -21.38 2.38 -29.94
C THR A 34 -20.67 2.23 -28.60
N TYR A 35 -21.42 2.37 -27.51
CA TYR A 35 -20.95 1.97 -26.19
C TYR A 35 -21.60 0.63 -25.90
N GLU A 36 -20.81 -0.31 -25.40
CA GLU A 36 -21.33 -1.56 -24.86
C GLU A 36 -21.45 -1.35 -23.36
N GLU A 37 -22.69 -1.26 -22.87
CA GLU A 37 -22.93 -1.31 -21.42
C GLU A 37 -22.58 -2.72 -20.95
N MET A 38 -21.35 -2.92 -20.45
CA MET A 38 -21.09 -4.11 -19.65
C MET A 38 -21.80 -3.93 -18.32
N TYR A 39 -23.05 -4.38 -18.29
CA TYR A 39 -23.91 -4.45 -17.12
C TYR A 39 -23.43 -5.56 -16.18
N ASN A 40 -22.19 -5.45 -15.68
CA ASN A 40 -21.78 -6.30 -14.57
C ASN A 40 -22.46 -5.77 -13.32
N ASP A 41 -23.42 -6.55 -12.81
CA ASP A 41 -24.14 -6.24 -11.60
C ASP A 41 -23.13 -6.00 -10.46
N PRO A 42 -23.11 -4.80 -9.85
CA PRO A 42 -22.27 -4.55 -8.69
C PRO A 42 -22.58 -5.46 -7.50
N TYR A 43 -23.65 -6.28 -7.52
CA TYR A 43 -23.95 -7.31 -6.52
C TYR A 43 -23.29 -8.66 -6.75
N ASP A 44 -22.84 -8.98 -7.97
CA ASP A 44 -22.22 -10.27 -8.32
C ASP A 44 -20.71 -10.31 -7.95
N ILE A 45 -20.40 -9.82 -6.75
CA ILE A 45 -19.03 -9.70 -6.22
C ILE A 45 -18.80 -10.78 -5.17
N ASN A 46 -19.13 -12.03 -5.49
CA ASN A 46 -18.41 -13.16 -4.90
C ASN A 46 -17.02 -13.23 -5.57
N LYS A 47 -16.19 -12.19 -5.37
CA LYS A 47 -14.93 -12.01 -6.10
C LYS A 47 -13.75 -11.98 -5.15
N LEU A 48 -12.73 -12.74 -5.54
CA LEU A 48 -11.41 -12.75 -4.91
C LEU A 48 -10.46 -11.93 -5.78
N PHE A 49 -9.85 -10.92 -5.18
CA PHE A 49 -8.76 -10.15 -5.72
C PHE A 49 -7.47 -10.58 -5.05
N ILE A 50 -6.48 -10.99 -5.85
CA ILE A 50 -5.12 -11.27 -5.37
C ILE A 50 -4.17 -10.38 -6.15
N GLY A 51 -3.37 -9.60 -5.42
CA GLY A 51 -2.40 -8.70 -5.99
C GLY A 51 -1.02 -8.87 -5.37
N ILE A 52 -0.02 -8.59 -6.19
CA ILE A 52 1.34 -8.37 -5.72
C ILE A 52 1.49 -6.86 -5.55
N THR A 53 2.03 -6.43 -4.41
CA THR A 53 2.43 -5.04 -4.18
C THR A 53 3.89 -4.93 -4.57
N PRO A 54 4.24 -4.63 -5.84
CA PRO A 54 5.64 -4.59 -6.25
C PRO A 54 6.38 -3.48 -5.56
N ALA A 55 5.71 -2.38 -5.18
CA ALA A 55 6.30 -1.22 -4.53
C ALA A 55 5.41 -0.66 -3.42
N TYR A 56 5.98 -0.50 -2.24
CA TYR A 56 5.44 0.33 -1.16
C TYR A 56 6.53 1.24 -0.58
N GLY A 57 6.11 2.35 0.03
CA GLY A 57 6.92 3.17 0.91
C GLY A 57 6.20 3.39 2.23
N ASP A 58 6.84 3.05 3.34
CA ASP A 58 6.35 3.24 4.70
C ASP A 58 7.35 4.15 5.44
N ILE A 59 6.93 5.38 5.70
CA ILE A 59 7.66 6.38 6.48
C ILE A 59 7.10 6.33 7.89
N HIS A 60 7.73 5.57 8.78
CA HIS A 60 7.41 5.52 10.20
C HIS A 60 8.54 6.24 10.96
N VAL A 61 8.21 7.03 11.98
CA VAL A 61 9.21 7.74 12.80
C VAL A 61 10.28 6.80 13.39
N THR A 62 9.95 5.52 13.56
CA THR A 62 10.91 4.50 14.00
C THR A 62 11.78 3.94 12.88
N ASN A 63 11.31 3.92 11.62
CA ASN A 63 11.98 3.35 10.46
C ASN A 63 11.34 3.80 9.13
N ILE A 64 12.16 4.07 8.12
CA ILE A 64 11.71 4.30 6.74
C ILE A 64 11.99 3.03 5.95
N THR A 65 10.98 2.49 5.26
CA THR A 65 11.13 1.27 4.47
C THR A 65 10.49 1.38 3.11
N THR A 66 11.11 0.74 2.12
CA THR A 66 10.51 0.50 0.80
C THR A 66 10.70 -0.97 0.42
N GLY A 67 9.71 -1.54 -0.28
CA GLY A 67 9.72 -2.97 -0.50
C GLY A 67 8.57 -3.48 -1.36
N PHE A 68 8.30 -4.77 -1.21
CA PHE A 68 7.22 -5.47 -1.87
C PHE A 68 6.27 -6.12 -0.87
N GLY A 69 5.14 -6.61 -1.36
CA GLY A 69 4.14 -7.26 -0.56
C GLY A 69 3.13 -8.04 -1.39
N VAL A 70 2.12 -8.52 -0.70
CA VAL A 70 0.96 -9.21 -1.27
C VAL A 70 -0.30 -8.62 -0.65
N ASP A 71 -1.37 -8.52 -1.45
CA ASP A 71 -2.68 -8.03 -1.03
C ASP A 71 -3.73 -9.01 -1.55
N ALA A 72 -4.65 -9.42 -0.70
CA ALA A 72 -5.77 -10.28 -1.05
C ALA A 72 -7.04 -9.70 -0.45
N THR A 73 -8.05 -9.46 -1.30
CA THR A 73 -9.36 -8.96 -0.87
C THR A 73 -10.44 -9.89 -1.42
N TYR A 74 -11.28 -10.42 -0.54
CA TYR A 74 -12.38 -11.30 -0.90
C TYR A 74 -13.70 -10.65 -0.48
N TYR A 75 -14.57 -10.39 -1.45
CA TYR A 75 -15.93 -9.92 -1.19
C TYR A 75 -16.86 -11.14 -1.12
N LEU A 76 -17.56 -11.27 -0.01
CA LEU A 76 -18.58 -12.30 0.23
C LEU A 76 -19.95 -11.64 0.05
N ASN A 77 -20.40 -11.59 -1.21
CA ASN A 77 -21.69 -11.03 -1.62
C ASN A 77 -21.90 -9.59 -1.11
N ASP A 78 -23.07 -9.33 -0.53
CA ASP A 78 -23.50 -8.09 0.10
C ASP A 78 -23.30 -8.04 1.60
N PHE A 79 -22.71 -9.09 2.18
CA PHE A 79 -22.66 -9.24 3.62
C PHE A 79 -21.34 -8.76 4.23
N MET A 80 -20.22 -9.26 3.72
CA MET A 80 -18.90 -9.03 4.30
C MET A 80 -17.82 -8.99 3.23
N HIS A 81 -16.69 -8.38 3.56
CA HIS A 81 -15.45 -8.61 2.81
C HIS A 81 -14.27 -8.86 3.76
N PHE A 82 -13.32 -9.66 3.29
CA PHE A 82 -12.11 -10.01 4.00
C PHE A 82 -10.92 -9.42 3.27
N LYS A 83 -9.94 -8.89 4.00
CA LYS A 83 -8.73 -8.33 3.42
C LYS A 83 -7.51 -8.79 4.20
N ALA A 84 -6.56 -9.41 3.52
CA ALA A 84 -5.27 -9.80 4.07
C ALA A 84 -4.15 -9.16 3.25
N HIS A 85 -3.15 -8.59 3.90
CA HIS A 85 -1.97 -8.08 3.22
C HIS A 85 -0.72 -8.24 4.08
N ALA A 86 0.41 -8.41 3.43
CA ALA A 86 1.72 -8.51 4.07
C ALA A 86 2.77 -7.78 3.24
N ARG A 87 3.73 -7.14 3.89
CA ARG A 87 4.80 -6.37 3.23
C ARG A 87 6.14 -6.50 3.94
N THR A 88 7.21 -6.48 3.15
CA THR A 88 8.61 -6.60 3.58
C THR A 88 9.53 -5.79 2.67
N PRO A 89 10.66 -5.24 3.18
CA PRO A 89 11.64 -4.54 2.36
C PRO A 89 12.26 -5.46 1.30
N TYR A 90 12.73 -4.89 0.18
CA TYR A 90 13.43 -5.64 -0.87
C TYR A 90 14.76 -6.24 -0.39
N PHE A 91 15.56 -5.45 0.31
CA PHE A 91 16.88 -5.81 0.81
C PHE A 91 17.25 -4.87 1.97
N ILE A 92 18.39 -5.11 2.63
CA ILE A 92 18.78 -4.32 3.81
C ILE A 92 18.83 -2.81 3.54
N GLY A 93 19.29 -2.39 2.36
CA GLY A 93 19.37 -0.97 1.97
C GLY A 93 18.02 -0.27 1.81
N SER A 94 16.93 -1.02 1.66
CA SER A 94 15.56 -0.49 1.61
C SER A 94 14.84 -0.55 2.98
N ASP A 95 15.58 -0.92 4.03
CA ASP A 95 15.19 -0.91 5.45
C ASP A 95 16.16 0.01 6.20
N PHE A 96 15.83 1.30 6.32
CA PHE A 96 16.81 2.33 6.65
C PHE A 96 17.35 2.19 8.07
N ALA A 97 16.49 1.88 9.05
CA ALA A 97 16.93 1.67 10.42
C ALA A 97 17.83 0.44 10.54
N ARG A 98 17.47 -0.67 9.87
CA ARG A 98 18.30 -1.88 9.86
C ARG A 98 19.65 -1.66 9.16
N ASN A 99 19.66 -0.97 8.02
CA ASN A 99 20.90 -0.61 7.30
C ASN A 99 21.81 0.27 8.15
N SER A 100 21.22 1.23 8.88
CA SER A 100 21.96 2.13 9.77
C SER A 100 22.53 1.36 10.96
N ALA A 101 21.76 0.42 11.52
CA ALA A 101 22.22 -0.46 12.58
C ALA A 101 23.38 -1.36 12.13
N ASP A 102 23.32 -1.92 10.92
CA ASP A 102 24.39 -2.75 10.34
C ASP A 102 25.70 -1.97 10.14
N LYS A 103 25.58 -0.72 9.67
CA LYS A 103 26.73 0.17 9.44
C LYS A 103 27.35 0.75 10.72
N ASN A 104 26.58 0.90 11.79
CA ASN A 104 27.07 1.42 13.07
C ASN A 104 27.76 0.35 13.95
N GLY A 105 28.11 -0.80 13.36
CA GLY A 105 28.77 -1.89 14.07
C GLY A 105 27.73 -2.81 14.70
N ALA A 106 27.13 -3.67 13.87
CA ALA A 106 26.32 -4.76 14.38
C ALA A 106 27.18 -5.72 15.21
N ASP A 107 26.80 -5.92 16.47
CA ASP A 107 27.28 -7.08 17.20
C ASP A 107 26.80 -8.36 16.52
N SER A 108 27.66 -9.38 16.47
CA SER A 108 27.33 -10.69 15.91
C SER A 108 26.14 -11.38 16.59
N GLN A 109 25.84 -11.01 17.84
CA GLN A 109 24.70 -11.53 18.61
C GLN A 109 23.46 -10.63 18.46
N SER A 110 23.61 -9.34 18.15
CA SER A 110 22.52 -8.42 17.78
C SER A 110 21.97 -8.73 16.38
N ARG A 111 21.03 -9.66 16.29
CA ARG A 111 20.30 -9.92 15.03
C ARG A 111 19.22 -8.85 14.83
N PHE A 112 19.54 -7.81 14.07
CA PHE A 112 18.57 -6.79 13.65
C PHE A 112 17.50 -7.41 12.74
N ARG A 113 16.23 -7.29 13.16
CA ARG A 113 15.08 -7.89 12.46
C ARG A 113 14.74 -7.08 11.22
N THR A 114 14.48 -7.80 10.12
CA THR A 114 13.93 -7.18 8.91
C THR A 114 12.52 -6.70 9.19
N PHE A 115 12.18 -5.49 8.71
CA PHE A 115 10.81 -5.00 8.78
C PHE A 115 9.85 -6.01 8.17
N PHE A 116 8.77 -6.32 8.88
CA PHE A 116 7.68 -7.12 8.35
C PHE A 116 6.38 -6.60 8.94
N PHE A 117 5.39 -6.40 8.10
CA PHE A 117 4.05 -5.99 8.51
C PHE A 117 3.04 -6.93 7.86
N ALA A 118 2.11 -7.44 8.66
CA ALA A 118 1.01 -8.26 8.19
C ALA A 118 -0.29 -7.85 8.89
N GLU A 119 -1.37 -7.83 8.12
CA GLU A 119 -2.70 -7.58 8.63
C GLU A 119 -3.72 -8.44 7.91
N ALA A 120 -4.64 -9.03 8.67
CA ALA A 120 -5.82 -9.71 8.16
C ALA A 120 -7.05 -9.11 8.83
N SER A 121 -8.06 -8.75 8.05
CA SER A 121 -9.24 -8.03 8.50
C SER A 121 -10.52 -8.57 7.86
N ALA A 122 -11.62 -8.42 8.60
CA ALA A 122 -12.96 -8.71 8.17
C ALA A 122 -13.81 -7.44 8.34
N SER A 123 -14.59 -7.13 7.33
CA SER A 123 -15.45 -5.96 7.28
C SER A 123 -16.90 -6.41 7.09
N TYR A 124 -17.78 -5.97 7.98
CA TYR A 124 -19.22 -6.21 7.93
C TYR A 124 -19.94 -5.03 7.30
N HIS A 125 -20.79 -5.28 6.30
CA HIS A 125 -21.56 -4.25 5.62
C HIS A 125 -22.77 -3.86 6.48
N ILE A 126 -22.75 -2.65 7.03
CA ILE A 126 -23.85 -2.09 7.82
C ILE A 126 -24.94 -1.56 6.90
N TRP A 127 -24.51 -0.96 5.80
CA TRP A 127 -25.39 -0.33 4.83
C TRP A 127 -24.84 -0.56 3.44
N ASP A 128 -25.72 -0.99 2.56
CA ASP A 128 -25.39 -1.25 1.17
C ASP A 128 -26.52 -0.71 0.31
N LYS A 129 -26.20 0.25 -0.56
CA LYS A 129 -27.19 0.82 -1.48
C LYS A 129 -26.65 0.93 -2.88
N GLU A 130 -27.54 0.60 -3.80
CA GLU A 130 -27.38 0.94 -5.20
C GLU A 130 -27.98 2.32 -5.46
N GLN A 131 -27.28 3.12 -6.25
CA GLN A 131 -27.77 4.37 -6.78
C GLN A 131 -27.52 4.40 -8.28
N GLU A 132 -28.56 4.78 -9.02
CA GLU A 132 -28.38 5.25 -10.38
C GLU A 132 -27.55 6.53 -10.35
N SER A 133 -26.50 6.55 -11.16
CA SER A 133 -25.62 7.68 -11.32
C SER A 133 -25.39 7.94 -12.81
N GLN A 134 -24.76 9.07 -13.12
CA GLN A 134 -24.38 9.41 -14.48
C GLN A 134 -22.91 9.78 -14.47
N SER A 135 -22.11 9.05 -15.25
CA SER A 135 -20.73 9.41 -15.51
C SER A 135 -20.66 10.32 -16.72
N LYS A 136 -19.96 11.44 -16.59
CA LYS A 136 -19.72 12.37 -17.70
C LYS A 136 -18.37 12.06 -18.33
N ILE A 137 -18.37 11.59 -19.57
CA ILE A 137 -17.13 11.34 -20.30
C ILE A 137 -16.82 12.53 -21.21
N PRO A 138 -15.66 13.18 -21.05
CA PRO A 138 -15.17 14.13 -22.04
C PRO A 138 -14.75 13.36 -23.31
N LEU A 139 -15.38 13.67 -24.43
CA LEU A 139 -15.02 13.11 -25.73
C LEU A 139 -13.93 13.97 -26.37
N TYR A 140 -12.79 13.36 -26.68
CA TYR A 140 -11.67 14.01 -27.37
C TYR A 140 -11.54 13.47 -28.79
N SER A 141 -11.94 14.25 -29.80
CA SER A 141 -11.73 13.89 -31.22
C SER A 141 -10.26 14.05 -31.61
N LYS A 142 -9.72 13.08 -32.36
CA LYS A 142 -8.39 13.17 -32.98
C LYS A 142 -8.24 14.32 -33.99
N ASN A 143 -9.35 14.91 -34.43
CA ASN A 143 -9.35 16.08 -35.34
C ASN A 143 -8.97 17.39 -34.62
N TYR A 144 -8.70 17.37 -33.32
CA TYR A 144 -8.37 18.55 -32.50
C TYR A 144 -6.85 18.81 -32.32
N GLU A 145 -5.99 18.36 -33.24
CA GLU A 145 -4.55 18.67 -33.18
C GLU A 145 -4.27 20.18 -33.36
N GLY A 146 -3.53 20.80 -32.42
CA GLY A 146 -3.12 22.21 -32.44
C GLY A 146 -3.78 23.08 -31.35
N ALA A 147 -3.43 24.37 -31.27
CA ALA A 147 -3.81 25.30 -30.19
C ALA A 147 -5.33 25.52 -29.97
N GLU A 148 -6.20 24.89 -30.77
CA GLU A 148 -7.65 24.91 -30.58
C GLU A 148 -8.13 24.13 -29.34
N TRP A 149 -7.31 23.24 -28.76
CA TRP A 149 -7.64 22.46 -27.55
C TRP A 149 -7.92 23.36 -26.32
N ALA A 150 -7.29 24.53 -26.25
CA ALA A 150 -7.40 25.44 -25.11
C ALA A 150 -8.69 26.29 -25.12
N ALA A 151 -9.42 26.31 -26.25
CA ALA A 151 -10.54 27.24 -26.47
C ALA A 151 -11.91 26.56 -26.65
N LYS A 152 -11.99 25.22 -26.73
CA LYS A 152 -13.25 24.48 -26.93
C LYS A 152 -13.62 23.67 -25.70
N VAL A 153 -14.84 23.86 -25.20
CA VAL A 153 -15.41 23.04 -24.11
C VAL A 153 -15.50 21.58 -24.59
N PRO A 154 -14.93 20.61 -23.86
CA PRO A 154 -15.03 19.20 -24.23
C PRO A 154 -16.50 18.80 -24.37
N GLN A 155 -16.87 18.16 -25.48
CA GLN A 155 -18.19 17.56 -25.61
C GLN A 155 -18.31 16.45 -24.57
N ARG A 156 -19.43 16.43 -23.84
CA ARG A 156 -19.67 15.46 -22.77
C ARG A 156 -20.76 14.49 -23.22
N ALA A 157 -20.50 13.20 -23.07
CA ALA A 157 -21.55 12.20 -23.07
C ALA A 157 -21.92 11.90 -21.60
N ASP A 158 -23.19 12.10 -21.26
CA ASP A 158 -23.75 11.61 -20.00
C ASP A 158 -24.12 10.14 -20.22
N ILE A 159 -23.44 9.24 -19.51
CA ILE A 159 -23.68 7.80 -19.64
C ILE A 159 -24.23 7.29 -18.31
N PRO A 160 -25.43 6.66 -18.31
CA PRO A 160 -26.00 6.11 -17.10
C PRO A 160 -25.07 5.01 -16.56
N ASN A 161 -24.85 5.01 -15.25
CA ASN A 161 -24.10 3.96 -14.58
C ASN A 161 -24.71 3.62 -13.23
N LYS A 162 -24.39 2.41 -12.76
CA LYS A 162 -24.77 1.96 -11.44
C LYS A 162 -23.60 2.14 -10.48
N ARG A 163 -23.87 2.78 -9.35
CA ARG A 163 -22.92 2.92 -8.25
C ARG A 163 -23.44 2.17 -7.05
N ARG A 164 -22.57 1.39 -6.43
CA ARG A 164 -22.84 0.76 -5.14
C ARG A 164 -22.04 1.47 -4.06
N GLU A 165 -22.71 1.76 -2.95
CA GLU A 165 -22.16 2.45 -1.79
C GLU A 165 -22.28 1.54 -0.57
N ILE A 166 -21.16 1.23 0.07
CA ILE A 166 -21.10 0.30 1.19
C ILE A 166 -20.50 1.02 2.40
N LEU A 167 -21.29 1.16 3.47
CA LEU A 167 -20.78 1.51 4.80
C LEU A 167 -20.44 0.23 5.54
N PHE A 168 -19.23 0.14 6.07
CA PHE A 168 -18.79 -1.06 6.77
C PHE A 168 -18.16 -0.76 8.14
N ALA A 169 -18.27 -1.72 9.05
CA ALA A 169 -17.44 -1.82 10.25
C ALA A 169 -16.35 -2.87 10.01
N ARG A 170 -15.14 -2.63 10.49
CA ARG A 170 -13.96 -3.47 10.27
C ARG A 170 -13.32 -3.91 11.59
N LEU A 171 -12.89 -5.17 11.61
CA LEU A 171 -12.06 -5.75 12.64
C LEU A 171 -10.87 -6.46 11.98
N GLY A 172 -9.64 -6.18 12.40
CA GLY A 172 -8.45 -6.84 11.89
C GLY A 172 -7.46 -7.23 12.98
N GLY A 173 -6.66 -8.26 12.69
CA GLY A 173 -5.47 -8.62 13.45
C GLY A 173 -4.24 -8.04 12.76
N VAL A 174 -3.37 -7.40 13.53
CA VAL A 174 -2.19 -6.69 13.03
C VAL A 174 -0.94 -7.20 13.73
N TYR A 175 0.10 -7.47 12.95
CA TYR A 175 1.42 -7.83 13.44
C TYR A 175 2.48 -7.03 12.69
N TYR A 176 3.44 -6.47 13.42
CA TYR A 176 4.63 -5.93 12.79
C TYR A 176 5.88 -6.13 13.65
N GLN A 177 7.02 -6.15 12.97
CA GLN A 177 8.34 -6.08 13.59
C GLN A 177 9.22 -5.13 12.80
N THR A 178 10.13 -4.44 13.47
CA THR A 178 11.09 -3.52 12.85
C THR A 178 12.32 -3.37 13.71
N THR A 179 13.46 -3.08 13.10
CA THR A 179 14.57 -2.42 13.79
C THR A 179 14.26 -0.93 13.93
N SER A 180 14.67 -0.32 15.04
CA SER A 180 14.54 1.11 15.29
C SER A 180 15.74 1.64 16.06
N GLU A 181 16.06 2.91 15.84
CA GLU A 181 17.05 3.65 16.62
C GLU A 181 16.47 3.96 18.01
N LEU A 182 16.93 3.26 19.05
CA LEU A 182 16.44 3.43 20.42
C LEU A 182 16.97 4.69 21.10
N SER A 183 18.14 5.21 20.74
CA SER A 183 18.72 6.43 21.35
C SER A 183 17.76 7.63 21.30
N ARG A 184 17.13 7.87 20.14
CA ARG A 184 16.09 8.91 20.00
C ARG A 184 14.83 8.64 20.81
N ALA A 185 14.48 7.37 21.06
CA ALA A 185 13.34 7.05 21.92
C ALA A 185 13.67 7.31 23.39
N ILE A 186 14.88 6.94 23.82
CA ILE A 186 15.43 7.20 25.16
C ILE A 186 15.44 8.71 25.42
N ALA A 187 16.03 9.51 24.52
CA ALA A 187 16.06 10.96 24.61
C ALA A 187 14.66 11.59 24.64
N ALA A 188 13.77 11.17 23.73
CA ALA A 188 12.42 11.74 23.67
C ALA A 188 11.58 11.42 24.92
N GLN A 189 11.84 10.29 25.57
CA GLN A 189 11.11 9.84 26.76
C GLN A 189 11.76 10.27 28.07
N ASP A 190 12.99 10.77 28.03
CA ASP A 190 13.79 11.12 29.20
C ASP A 190 13.93 9.94 30.18
N VAL A 191 14.31 8.78 29.65
CA VAL A 191 14.49 7.54 30.43
C VAL A 191 15.96 7.14 30.47
N THR A 192 16.36 6.47 31.56
CA THR A 192 17.69 5.87 31.68
C THR A 192 17.59 4.36 31.44
N VAL A 193 18.43 3.84 30.55
CA VAL A 193 18.52 2.42 30.21
C VAL A 193 19.80 1.84 30.78
N ASN A 194 19.65 0.91 31.71
CA ASN A 194 20.77 0.28 32.40
C ASN A 194 21.21 -1.02 31.70
N PRO A 195 22.49 -1.41 31.84
CA PRO A 195 22.94 -2.75 31.50
C PRO A 195 22.11 -3.83 32.21
N VAL A 196 21.92 -4.97 31.56
CA VAL A 196 21.25 -6.12 32.17
C VAL A 196 22.03 -6.57 33.40
N GLY A 197 21.33 -6.66 34.54
CA GLY A 197 21.93 -7.02 35.84
C GLY A 197 22.29 -5.82 36.73
N ALA A 198 22.26 -4.59 36.20
CA ALA A 198 22.38 -3.38 37.00
C ALA A 198 20.99 -2.87 37.44
N THR A 199 20.81 -2.66 38.74
CA THR A 199 19.57 -2.13 39.33
C THR A 199 19.57 -0.61 39.49
N GLU A 200 20.75 0.00 39.48
CA GLU A 200 20.96 1.44 39.60
C GLU A 200 21.68 1.99 38.38
N GLU A 201 21.67 3.33 38.23
CA GLU A 201 22.41 4.01 37.19
C GLU A 201 23.92 3.74 37.35
N THR A 202 24.56 3.37 36.26
CA THR A 202 25.99 3.05 36.21
C THR A 202 26.66 3.99 35.21
N ALA A 203 27.99 4.05 35.24
CA ALA A 203 28.76 4.81 34.24
C ALA A 203 28.48 4.38 32.78
N ASN A 204 27.92 3.18 32.57
CA ASN A 204 27.58 2.66 31.24
C ASN A 204 26.09 2.78 30.91
N SER A 205 25.28 3.43 31.75
CA SER A 205 23.85 3.64 31.50
C SER A 205 23.64 4.64 30.35
N LEU A 206 22.60 4.40 29.55
CA LEU A 206 22.23 5.26 28.42
C LEU A 206 21.08 6.18 28.85
N SER A 207 21.31 7.49 28.85
CA SER A 207 20.29 8.50 29.16
C SER A 207 20.47 9.73 28.26
N GLY A 208 19.40 10.51 28.10
CA GLY A 208 19.44 11.76 27.36
C GLY A 208 19.79 11.62 25.87
N GLU A 209 20.30 12.70 25.29
CA GLU A 209 20.81 12.71 23.91
C GLU A 209 22.19 12.06 23.86
N SER A 210 22.27 10.87 23.27
CA SER A 210 23.54 10.21 22.98
C SER A 210 24.07 10.67 21.63
N GLU A 211 25.37 10.95 21.55
CA GLU A 211 26.07 11.19 20.27
C GLU A 211 26.09 9.93 19.39
N GLU A 212 25.96 8.74 19.99
CA GLU A 212 25.97 7.45 19.29
C GLU A 212 24.55 6.94 19.03
N ALA A 213 24.31 6.51 17.79
CA ALA A 213 23.03 5.92 17.40
C ALA A 213 22.92 4.49 17.92
N VAL A 214 22.04 4.28 18.90
CA VAL A 214 21.76 2.96 19.49
C VAL A 214 20.58 2.33 18.77
N PHE A 215 20.67 1.06 18.37
CA PHE A 215 19.60 0.36 17.64
C PHE A 215 19.11 -0.88 18.38
N GLY A 216 17.82 -1.19 18.20
CA GLY A 216 17.20 -2.40 18.73
C GLY A 216 15.92 -2.77 17.98
N ASN A 217 15.32 -3.90 18.37
CA ASN A 217 14.15 -4.43 17.69
C ASN A 217 12.86 -4.08 18.45
N VAL A 218 11.83 -3.72 17.70
CA VAL A 218 10.48 -3.44 18.21
C VAL A 218 9.50 -4.40 17.54
N LEU A 219 8.64 -5.00 18.34
CA LEU A 219 7.58 -5.89 17.89
C LEU A 219 6.24 -5.40 18.43
N GLY A 220 5.23 -5.41 17.57
CA GLY A 220 3.86 -5.05 17.92
C GLY A 220 2.87 -6.07 17.38
N ALA A 221 1.95 -6.52 18.23
CA ALA A 221 0.84 -7.39 17.84
C ALA A 221 -0.45 -6.92 18.52
N GLY A 222 -1.54 -6.91 17.77
CA GLY A 222 -2.82 -6.45 18.26
C GLY A 222 -3.95 -6.52 17.26
N VAL A 223 -4.95 -5.68 17.50
CA VAL A 223 -6.15 -5.60 16.68
C VAL A 223 -6.39 -4.17 16.18
N SER A 224 -7.00 -4.06 15.00
CA SER A 224 -7.56 -2.84 14.45
C SER A 224 -9.08 -2.92 14.49
N VAL A 225 -9.75 -1.88 14.98
CA VAL A 225 -11.22 -1.76 14.97
C VAL A 225 -11.58 -0.45 14.34
N GLY A 226 -12.47 -0.46 13.36
CA GLY A 226 -12.76 0.74 12.59
C GLY A 226 -13.99 0.62 11.74
N GLY A 227 -14.09 1.52 10.79
CA GLY A 227 -15.14 1.52 9.79
C GLY A 227 -14.74 2.39 8.61
N GLY A 228 -15.56 2.32 7.58
CA GLY A 228 -15.23 3.00 6.34
C GLY A 228 -16.35 2.95 5.33
N PHE A 229 -16.01 3.45 4.15
CA PHE A 229 -16.94 3.62 3.06
C PHE A 229 -16.32 3.17 1.76
N THR A 230 -17.00 2.28 1.05
CA THR A 230 -16.60 1.77 -0.25
C THR A 230 -17.55 2.24 -1.34
N TRP A 231 -16.98 2.81 -2.40
CA TRP A 231 -17.63 3.12 -3.65
C TRP A 231 -17.21 2.12 -4.72
N ILE A 232 -18.18 1.43 -5.30
CA ILE A 232 -17.97 0.55 -6.44
C ILE A 232 -18.68 1.16 -7.64
N LYS A 233 -17.92 1.44 -8.69
CA LYS A 233 -18.43 1.89 -9.98
C LYS A 233 -18.05 0.86 -11.03
N ASN A 234 -19.06 0.17 -11.57
CA ASN A 234 -18.89 -0.65 -12.76
C ASN A 234 -19.32 0.20 -13.95
N PHE A 235 -18.36 0.55 -14.76
CA PHE A 235 -18.57 1.22 -16.02
C PHE A 235 -17.39 0.96 -16.96
N ALA A 236 -17.67 0.31 -18.09
CA ALA A 236 -16.75 0.21 -19.20
C ALA A 236 -17.37 0.95 -20.40
N ALA A 237 -16.69 2.00 -20.89
CA ALA A 237 -16.94 2.54 -22.23
C ALA A 237 -15.74 2.24 -23.11
N LYS A 238 -15.99 1.45 -24.15
CA LYS A 238 -15.07 1.29 -25.28
C LYS A 238 -15.59 2.14 -26.44
N PRO A 239 -15.13 3.39 -26.59
CA PRO A 239 -15.35 4.09 -27.84
C PRO A 239 -14.55 3.38 -28.96
N ASP A 240 -15.03 3.44 -30.21
CA ASP A 240 -14.42 2.76 -31.37
C ASP A 240 -12.93 3.12 -31.55
N LYS A 241 -12.18 2.31 -32.31
CA LYS A 241 -10.71 2.27 -32.54
C LYS A 241 -9.99 3.61 -32.72
N THR A 242 -10.70 4.71 -32.94
CA THR A 242 -10.19 6.07 -32.98
C THR A 242 -10.01 6.72 -31.61
N TYR A 243 -10.58 6.18 -30.53
CA TYR A 243 -10.53 6.73 -29.18
C TYR A 243 -9.91 5.71 -28.22
N GLU A 244 -9.13 6.17 -27.24
CA GLU A 244 -8.60 5.29 -26.20
C GLU A 244 -9.73 4.82 -25.27
N GLU A 245 -9.59 3.62 -24.70
CA GLU A 245 -10.49 3.10 -23.67
C GLU A 245 -10.45 4.09 -22.47
N LEU A 246 -11.54 4.83 -22.26
CA LEU A 246 -11.46 6.11 -21.54
C LEU A 246 -11.95 6.05 -20.09
N VAL A 247 -12.60 4.98 -19.64
CA VAL A 247 -13.09 4.88 -18.26
C VAL A 247 -13.12 3.43 -17.78
N ASP A 248 -12.67 3.24 -16.54
CA ASP A 248 -12.24 1.97 -15.98
C ASP A 248 -13.07 1.64 -14.72
N ASP A 249 -13.49 0.37 -14.59
CA ASP A 249 -14.29 -0.11 -13.45
C ASP A 249 -13.48 0.05 -12.16
N HIS A 250 -14.00 0.77 -11.14
CA HIS A 250 -13.20 1.17 -9.98
C HIS A 250 -13.89 0.85 -8.66
N VAL A 251 -13.14 0.23 -7.76
CA VAL A 251 -13.48 0.04 -6.35
C VAL A 251 -12.59 0.96 -5.54
N PHE A 252 -13.20 1.91 -4.84
CA PHE A 252 -12.53 2.85 -3.96
C PHE A 252 -13.05 2.70 -2.54
N SER A 253 -12.18 2.63 -1.56
CA SER A 253 -12.52 2.52 -0.15
C SER A 253 -11.78 3.57 0.67
N THR A 254 -12.47 4.22 1.60
CA THR A 254 -11.88 5.02 2.66
C THR A 254 -12.13 4.34 3.99
N PHE A 255 -11.22 4.46 4.94
CA PHE A 255 -11.38 3.85 6.25
C PHE A 255 -10.71 4.66 7.36
N MET A 256 -11.19 4.44 8.58
CA MET A 256 -10.59 4.90 9.81
C MET A 256 -10.59 3.75 10.82
N ASP A 257 -9.43 3.45 11.39
CA ASP A 257 -9.29 2.45 12.45
C ASP A 257 -8.64 3.03 13.69
N LEU A 258 -8.98 2.42 14.82
CA LEU A 258 -8.26 2.47 16.07
C LEU A 258 -7.42 1.20 16.23
N PHE A 259 -6.16 1.35 16.60
CA PHE A 259 -5.26 0.25 16.91
C PHE A 259 -5.23 0.00 18.42
N ILE A 260 -5.35 -1.26 18.80
CA ILE A 260 -5.25 -1.74 20.18
C ILE A 260 -4.22 -2.87 20.21
N PHE A 261 -3.01 -2.56 20.70
CA PHE A 261 -1.87 -3.46 20.71
C PHE A 261 -1.56 -3.90 22.14
N PRO A 262 -2.16 -5.01 22.64
CA PRO A 262 -1.86 -5.52 23.97
C PRO A 262 -0.37 -5.88 24.11
N MET A 263 0.26 -6.31 23.01
CA MET A 263 1.67 -6.69 22.94
C MET A 263 2.45 -5.65 22.12
N VAL A 264 3.27 -4.86 22.81
CA VAL A 264 4.31 -4.03 22.21
C VAL A 264 5.58 -4.24 23.02
N ILE A 265 6.64 -4.71 22.38
CA ILE A 265 7.88 -5.11 23.05
C ILE A 265 9.05 -4.42 22.36
N ALA A 266 9.81 -3.62 23.12
CA ALA A 266 11.17 -3.25 22.80
C ALA A 266 12.09 -4.37 23.31
N GLN A 267 12.83 -5.02 22.42
CA GLN A 267 13.72 -6.11 22.80
C GLN A 267 15.03 -5.55 23.37
N ASN A 268 15.60 -6.28 24.32
CA ASN A 268 16.96 -6.02 24.80
C ASN A 268 17.94 -6.02 23.61
N PHE A 269 18.98 -5.20 23.73
CA PHE A 269 19.90 -4.92 22.66
C PHE A 269 21.33 -4.86 23.18
N TYR A 270 22.29 -5.06 22.27
CA TYR A 270 23.70 -4.90 22.57
C TYR A 270 24.18 -3.58 22.00
N HIS A 271 24.95 -2.84 22.79
CA HIS A 271 25.58 -1.60 22.36
C HIS A 271 26.97 -1.52 22.97
N LYS A 272 27.91 -0.96 22.21
CA LYS A 272 29.29 -0.76 22.64
C LYS A 272 29.48 0.74 22.92
N PRO A 273 29.34 1.19 24.17
CA PRO A 273 29.51 2.60 24.48
C PRO A 273 30.93 3.08 24.22
N ALA A 274 31.08 4.37 23.95
CA ALA A 274 32.36 5.02 23.72
C ALA A 274 33.38 4.67 24.82
N GLY A 275 34.52 4.09 24.41
CA GLY A 275 35.60 3.68 25.31
C GLY A 275 35.47 2.27 25.91
N ALA A 276 34.36 1.57 25.69
CA ALA A 276 34.26 0.15 26.04
C ALA A 276 35.03 -0.73 25.04
N THR A 277 35.57 -1.85 25.51
CA THR A 277 36.20 -2.87 24.65
C THR A 277 35.16 -3.80 24.03
N ASP A 278 34.12 -4.13 24.80
CA ASP A 278 33.13 -5.15 24.51
C ASP A 278 31.71 -4.58 24.41
N PHE A 279 30.83 -5.32 23.74
CA PHE A 279 29.41 -4.99 23.70
C PHE A 279 28.74 -5.27 25.04
N ILE A 280 27.99 -4.30 25.54
CA ILE A 280 27.21 -4.39 26.77
C ILE A 280 25.76 -4.70 26.40
N HIS A 281 25.14 -5.62 27.13
CA HIS A 281 23.74 -5.99 26.97
C HIS A 281 22.87 -5.05 27.81
N TYR A 282 21.91 -4.38 27.18
CA TYR A 282 21.03 -3.39 27.81
C TYR A 282 19.59 -3.89 27.97
N ASN A 283 18.95 -3.53 29.08
CA ASN A 283 17.56 -3.89 29.34
C ASN A 283 16.60 -2.85 28.74
N ALA A 284 15.91 -3.20 27.65
CA ALA A 284 14.99 -2.30 26.98
C ALA A 284 13.65 -2.12 27.70
N SER A 285 13.40 -2.79 28.83
CA SER A 285 12.13 -2.72 29.57
C SER A 285 11.83 -1.33 30.15
N THR A 286 12.84 -0.48 30.33
CA THR A 286 12.66 0.90 30.79
C THR A 286 12.20 1.84 29.67
N ILE A 287 12.30 1.42 28.40
CA ILE A 287 11.80 2.19 27.26
C ILE A 287 10.27 2.03 27.19
N ASN A 288 9.57 3.14 27.37
CA ASN A 288 8.12 3.16 27.36
C ASN A 288 7.59 2.85 25.95
N THR A 289 6.58 1.99 25.91
CA THR A 289 5.81 1.68 24.71
C THR A 289 4.39 2.22 24.87
N PHE A 290 3.73 2.51 23.76
CA PHE A 290 2.34 2.92 23.76
C PHE A 290 1.51 1.93 22.94
N LYS A 291 0.33 1.61 23.44
CA LYS A 291 -0.51 0.49 22.99
C LYS A 291 -1.69 0.91 22.12
N PHE A 292 -2.01 2.19 22.10
CA PHE A 292 -3.18 2.73 21.40
C PHE A 292 -2.77 3.66 20.27
N GLY A 293 -3.41 3.52 19.13
CA GLY A 293 -3.13 4.34 17.96
C GLY A 293 -4.34 4.41 17.06
N GLY A 294 -4.16 4.94 15.87
CA GLY A 294 -5.21 4.96 14.88
C GLY A 294 -4.66 5.31 13.52
N ARG A 295 -5.42 5.01 12.48
CA ARG A 295 -5.07 5.36 11.11
C ARG A 295 -6.30 5.78 10.32
N ILE A 296 -6.06 6.60 9.31
CA ILE A 296 -6.98 6.83 8.22
C ILE A 296 -6.29 6.39 6.93
N GLY A 297 -7.07 5.89 5.99
CA GLY A 297 -6.50 5.45 4.73
C GLY A 297 -7.52 5.37 3.61
N ILE A 298 -6.96 5.23 2.42
CA ILE A 298 -7.69 4.98 1.18
C ILE A 298 -7.08 3.77 0.49
N ASP A 299 -7.91 2.98 -0.16
CA ASP A 299 -7.51 1.88 -1.03
C ASP A 299 -8.36 1.94 -2.30
N GLY A 300 -7.74 1.91 -3.46
CA GLY A 300 -8.42 1.88 -4.76
C GLY A 300 -7.89 0.74 -5.62
N HIS A 301 -8.75 0.07 -6.37
CA HIS A 301 -8.33 -0.91 -7.38
C HIS A 301 -9.35 -1.02 -8.51
N PHE A 302 -8.91 -1.55 -9.65
CA PHE A 302 -9.79 -1.76 -10.79
C PHE A 302 -10.54 -3.08 -10.67
N ASN A 303 -11.85 -3.08 -10.94
CA ASN A 303 -12.72 -4.27 -10.86
C ASN A 303 -12.63 -5.10 -12.15
N ARG A 304 -11.43 -5.55 -12.50
CA ARG A 304 -11.13 -6.30 -13.73
C ARG A 304 -10.39 -7.59 -13.41
N THR A 305 -10.39 -8.53 -14.35
CA THR A 305 -9.63 -9.78 -14.23
C THR A 305 -8.13 -9.53 -14.10
N LEU A 306 -7.62 -8.47 -14.71
CA LEU A 306 -6.26 -7.98 -14.55
C LEU A 306 -6.31 -6.47 -14.41
N GLY A 307 -5.72 -5.93 -13.36
CA GLY A 307 -5.66 -4.50 -13.12
C GLY A 307 -4.51 -4.10 -12.22
N TRP A 308 -4.61 -2.88 -11.71
CA TRP A 308 -3.72 -2.36 -10.67
C TRP A 308 -4.54 -1.81 -9.50
N GLY A 309 -3.86 -1.52 -8.41
CA GLY A 309 -4.44 -0.86 -7.26
C GLY A 309 -3.44 0.09 -6.62
N TYR A 310 -3.96 0.94 -5.75
CA TYR A 310 -3.19 1.89 -4.98
C TYR A 310 -3.75 1.96 -3.57
N GLY A 311 -2.91 2.34 -2.61
CA GLY A 311 -3.35 2.58 -1.25
C GLY A 311 -2.49 3.63 -0.58
N ALA A 312 -3.10 4.40 0.29
CA ALA A 312 -2.41 5.37 1.13
C ALA A 312 -2.95 5.31 2.55
N GLU A 313 -2.07 5.34 3.55
CA GLU A 313 -2.42 5.36 4.96
C GLU A 313 -1.60 6.41 5.70
N ILE A 314 -2.18 7.02 6.72
CA ILE A 314 -1.49 7.90 7.65
C ILE A 314 -2.08 7.68 9.05
N GLY A 315 -1.23 7.71 10.07
CA GLY A 315 -1.71 7.54 11.43
C GLY A 315 -0.63 7.46 12.50
N LEU A 316 -1.03 6.93 13.64
CA LEU A 316 -0.20 6.60 14.79
C LEU A 316 -0.22 5.08 14.98
N ARG A 317 0.90 4.40 14.70
CA ARG A 317 1.06 2.96 14.88
C ARG A 317 1.64 2.67 16.28
N PRO A 318 0.95 1.91 17.15
CA PRO A 318 1.44 1.53 18.47
C PRO A 318 2.85 0.95 18.43
N GLY A 319 3.72 1.38 19.34
CA GLY A 319 5.17 1.12 19.27
C GLY A 319 5.94 1.81 20.40
N LEU A 320 7.11 2.36 20.08
CA LEU A 320 7.88 3.19 21.02
C LEU A 320 7.12 4.48 21.33
N ALA A 321 6.96 4.81 22.62
CA ALA A 321 6.24 6.01 23.03
C ALA A 321 6.86 7.27 22.39
N LYS A 322 5.99 8.23 22.01
CA LYS A 322 6.31 9.47 21.27
C LYS A 322 6.86 9.26 19.84
N ARG A 323 6.85 8.03 19.31
CA ARG A 323 7.40 7.70 17.97
C ARG A 323 6.44 6.91 17.09
N GLY A 324 5.15 7.18 17.24
CA GLY A 324 4.09 6.42 16.57
C GLY A 324 3.74 6.85 15.15
N PHE A 325 4.08 8.07 14.74
CA PHE A 325 3.58 8.62 13.48
C PHE A 325 4.11 7.86 12.28
N TYR A 326 3.22 7.50 11.36
CA TYR A 326 3.58 6.88 10.09
C TYR A 326 2.73 7.37 8.93
N GLY A 327 3.30 7.29 7.74
CA GLY A 327 2.60 7.41 6.46
C GLY A 327 3.03 6.27 5.53
N MET A 328 2.10 5.74 4.75
CA MET A 328 2.35 4.64 3.82
C MET A 328 1.69 4.91 2.47
N LEU A 329 2.41 4.58 1.40
CA LEU A 329 1.91 4.54 0.04
C LEU A 329 2.23 3.17 -0.55
N LYS A 330 1.30 2.58 -1.30
CA LYS A 330 1.50 1.32 -2.01
C LYS A 330 0.88 1.34 -3.39
N ILE A 331 1.50 0.60 -4.30
CA ILE A 331 0.99 0.29 -5.63
C ILE A 331 0.95 -1.22 -5.77
N THR A 332 -0.20 -1.75 -6.19
CA THR A 332 -0.44 -3.18 -6.36
C THR A 332 -0.59 -3.48 -7.85
N PHE A 333 0.30 -4.30 -8.39
CA PHE A 333 0.30 -4.74 -9.78
C PHE A 333 1.17 -6.00 -9.96
N PRO A 334 0.69 -7.03 -10.66
CA PRO A 334 -0.68 -7.19 -11.16
C PRO A 334 -1.66 -7.48 -10.02
N MET A 335 -2.92 -7.07 -10.21
CA MET A 335 -4.06 -7.51 -9.39
C MET A 335 -4.98 -8.37 -10.25
N TYR A 336 -5.25 -9.59 -9.80
CA TYR A 336 -6.11 -10.55 -10.46
C TYR A 336 -7.45 -10.66 -9.75
N GLY A 337 -8.54 -10.37 -10.45
CA GLY A 337 -9.90 -10.58 -9.97
C GLY A 337 -10.50 -11.87 -10.55
N THR A 338 -11.04 -12.73 -9.70
CA THR A 338 -11.77 -13.94 -10.13
C THR A 338 -13.10 -14.07 -9.39
N LYS A 339 -14.17 -14.44 -10.09
CA LYS A 339 -15.45 -14.82 -9.48
C LYS A 339 -15.31 -16.24 -8.93
N LEU A 340 -15.76 -16.48 -7.70
CA LEU A 340 -15.74 -17.81 -7.08
C LEU A 340 -17.01 -18.62 -7.37
N ASP A 341 -18.02 -18.01 -8.01
CA ASP A 341 -19.15 -18.74 -8.55
C ASP A 341 -18.77 -19.43 -9.87
N TYR A 342 -18.78 -20.76 -9.85
CA TYR A 342 -18.48 -21.63 -10.99
C TYR A 342 -19.59 -21.66 -12.04
N SER A 343 -20.46 -20.64 -12.11
CA SER A 343 -21.37 -20.47 -13.24
C SER A 343 -20.56 -19.88 -14.40
N VAL A 344 -20.25 -20.74 -15.36
CA VAL A 344 -19.74 -20.30 -16.67
C VAL A 344 -20.72 -19.25 -17.19
N GLU A 345 -20.24 -18.03 -17.46
CA GLU A 345 -20.98 -17.03 -18.24
C GLU A 345 -21.25 -17.69 -19.61
N ALA A 346 -22.41 -18.34 -19.70
CA ALA A 346 -22.91 -18.87 -20.94
C ALA A 346 -23.26 -17.65 -21.80
N PHE A 347 -22.32 -17.24 -22.63
CA PHE A 347 -22.60 -16.41 -23.79
C PHE A 347 -23.68 -17.13 -24.60
N GLY A 348 -24.94 -16.73 -24.38
CA GLY A 348 -26.07 -17.18 -25.18
C GLY A 348 -25.80 -16.82 -26.63
N ARG A 349 -25.93 -17.83 -27.50
CA ARG A 349 -25.90 -17.68 -28.96
C ARG A 349 -27.07 -16.86 -29.47
#